data_AF-A0A1B0ABE6-F1
#
_entry.id   AF-A0A1B0ABE6-F1
#
_cell.length_a   1.000
_cell.length_b   1.000
_cell.length_c   1.000
_cell.angle_alpha   90.00
_cell.angle_beta   90.00
_cell.angle_gamma   90.00
#
_symmetry.space_group_name_H-M   'P 1'
#
loop_
_entity.id
_entity.type
_entity.pdbx_description
1 polymer ?
#
loop_
_entity_poly.entity_id
_entity_poly.type
_entity_poly.pdbx_seq_one_letter_code
_entity_poly.pdbx_strand_id
1 'polypeptide(L)'
;MNDGCSNSNNVCLRLPDQYLDKIGKREIVGDGRKGTSYYYDRADYPMPTVRFPEPTNEINNLHQTERGDWKKMSIDERKALYRASFCQTFAEIQAPTCEFKKHFGVFLLFIAMAFWVAVFMNLPITFDEEHKKAQLKRMIDLEPSDWVSLQMGLSK
;
A
#
# COMPACT_ATOMS: atom_id res chain seq x y z
N MET A 1 -34.87 -15.17 -8.80
CA MET A 1 -36.04 -14.33 -8.44
C MET A 1 -35.71 -13.60 -7.17
N ASN A 2 -35.13 -12.40 -7.33
CA ASN A 2 -35.16 -11.25 -6.44
C ASN A 2 -34.36 -10.18 -7.16
N ASP A 3 -34.99 -9.61 -8.19
CA ASP A 3 -34.37 -8.60 -9.03
C ASP A 3 -34.42 -7.29 -8.23
N GLY A 4 -33.34 -7.03 -7.48
CA GLY A 4 -33.14 -5.83 -6.69
C GLY A 4 -32.90 -4.60 -7.57
N CYS A 5 -33.84 -4.27 -8.44
CA CYS A 5 -33.83 -3.05 -9.22
C CYS A 5 -34.58 -1.96 -8.44
N SER A 6 -33.89 -1.31 -7.51
CA SER A 6 -34.42 -0.13 -6.82
C SER A 6 -34.27 1.12 -7.71
N ASN A 7 -35.22 1.22 -8.64
CA ASN A 7 -35.85 2.40 -9.24
C ASN A 7 -35.05 3.58 -9.85
N SER A 8 -35.53 3.93 -11.05
CA SER A 8 -35.42 5.19 -11.80
C SER A 8 -34.10 5.48 -12.54
N ASN A 9 -34.09 5.04 -13.80
CA ASN A 9 -33.28 5.53 -14.91
C ASN A 9 -31.76 5.40 -14.70
N ASN A 10 -31.19 4.29 -15.18
CA ASN A 10 -29.93 4.18 -15.93
C ASN A 10 -29.45 2.72 -15.89
N VAL A 11 -29.26 2.14 -17.09
CA VAL A 11 -28.53 0.90 -17.42
C VAL A 11 -28.27 -0.06 -16.26
N CYS A 12 -29.06 -1.14 -16.17
CA CYS A 12 -28.73 -2.33 -15.37
C CYS A 12 -27.44 -2.96 -15.92
N LEU A 13 -26.27 -2.50 -15.47
CA LEU A 13 -25.07 -3.31 -15.54
C LEU A 13 -25.31 -4.51 -14.63
N ARG A 14 -25.52 -5.68 -15.24
CA ARG A 14 -25.72 -6.95 -14.53
C ARG A 14 -24.39 -7.34 -13.88
N LEU A 15 -24.07 -6.71 -12.77
CA LEU A 15 -22.94 -7.08 -11.94
C LEU A 15 -23.20 -8.48 -11.39
N PRO A 16 -22.20 -9.36 -11.34
CA PRO A 16 -22.37 -10.66 -10.71
C PRO A 16 -22.72 -10.47 -9.22
N ASP A 17 -23.66 -11.26 -8.71
CA ASP A 17 -24.29 -11.12 -7.38
C ASP A 17 -23.28 -10.88 -6.24
N GLN A 18 -22.07 -11.46 -6.35
CA GLN A 18 -20.95 -11.30 -5.43
C GLN A 18 -20.53 -9.84 -5.16
N TYR A 19 -20.79 -8.93 -6.09
CA TYR A 19 -20.45 -7.50 -5.95
C TYR A 19 -21.54 -6.74 -5.20
N LEU A 20 -22.81 -7.11 -5.37
CA LEU A 20 -23.95 -6.44 -4.73
C LEU A 20 -23.95 -6.66 -3.22
N ASP A 21 -23.60 -7.87 -2.76
CA ASP A 21 -23.48 -8.19 -1.34
C ASP A 21 -22.46 -7.30 -0.61
N LYS A 22 -21.41 -6.85 -1.30
CA LYS A 22 -20.35 -5.99 -0.73
C LYS A 22 -20.73 -4.51 -0.71
N ILE A 23 -21.60 -4.09 -1.61
CA ILE A 23 -22.02 -2.68 -1.76
C ILE A 23 -23.17 -2.36 -0.79
N GLY A 24 -24.00 -3.36 -0.47
CA GLY A 24 -25.17 -3.18 0.37
C GLY A 24 -26.22 -2.30 -0.34
N LYS A 25 -26.76 -1.32 0.39
CA LYS A 25 -27.84 -0.44 -0.11
C LYS A 25 -27.34 0.86 -0.76
N ARG A 26 -26.03 1.00 -0.98
CA ARG A 26 -25.43 2.23 -1.50
C ARG A 26 -25.80 2.45 -2.96
N GLU A 27 -25.95 3.73 -3.34
CA GLU A 27 -26.30 4.12 -4.70
C GLU A 27 -25.08 3.97 -5.64
N ILE A 28 -25.30 3.35 -6.80
CA ILE A 28 -24.34 3.25 -7.90
C ILE A 28 -24.57 4.45 -8.83
N VAL A 29 -23.57 5.31 -8.96
CA VAL A 29 -23.67 6.61 -9.67
C VAL A 29 -23.18 6.51 -11.11
N GLY A 30 -22.27 5.59 -11.40
CA GLY A 30 -21.69 5.47 -12.74
C GLY A 30 -21.17 4.08 -13.04
N ASP A 31 -20.41 3.97 -14.13
CA ASP A 31 -19.64 2.77 -14.44
C ASP A 31 -18.19 2.95 -14.00
N GLY A 32 -17.65 1.92 -13.35
CA GLY A 32 -16.34 1.98 -12.73
C GLY A 32 -15.20 1.61 -13.66
N ARG A 33 -13.97 1.78 -13.17
CA ARG A 33 -12.78 1.30 -13.88
C ARG A 33 -12.90 -0.21 -14.09
N LYS A 34 -12.99 -0.66 -15.34
CA LYS A 34 -13.20 -2.07 -15.75
C LYS A 34 -14.55 -2.68 -15.34
N GLY A 35 -15.62 -1.87 -15.24
CA GLY A 35 -16.96 -2.41 -14.95
C GLY A 35 -17.19 -2.80 -13.49
N THR A 36 -16.33 -2.35 -12.57
CA THR A 36 -16.44 -2.67 -11.13
C THR A 36 -17.09 -1.54 -10.36
N SER A 37 -18.10 -1.87 -9.55
CA SER A 37 -18.84 -0.95 -8.67
C SER A 37 -18.29 -0.94 -7.25
N TYR A 38 -17.02 -0.55 -7.08
CA TYR A 38 -16.42 -0.39 -5.76
C TYR A 38 -16.14 1.08 -5.46
N TYR A 39 -16.25 1.42 -4.18
CA TYR A 39 -15.85 2.72 -3.67
C TYR A 39 -14.33 2.76 -3.47
N TYR A 40 -13.66 3.79 -4.00
CA TYR A 40 -12.23 4.05 -3.76
C TYR A 40 -11.95 5.55 -3.68
N ASP A 41 -11.27 5.98 -2.62
CA ASP A 41 -10.72 7.34 -2.50
C ASP A 41 -9.31 7.38 -3.07
N ARG A 42 -9.19 7.76 -4.34
CA ARG A 42 -7.91 7.78 -5.06
C ARG A 42 -7.76 9.04 -5.89
N ALA A 43 -6.56 9.61 -5.89
CA ALA A 43 -6.28 10.83 -6.65
C ALA A 43 -6.40 10.64 -8.18
N ASP A 44 -6.11 9.44 -8.69
CA ASP A 44 -6.25 9.10 -10.11
C ASP A 44 -7.68 8.77 -10.54
N TYR A 45 -8.59 8.54 -9.59
CA TYR A 45 -9.99 8.27 -9.86
C TYR A 45 -10.87 9.14 -8.95
N PRO A 46 -11.04 10.43 -9.30
CA PRO A 46 -11.67 11.42 -8.42
C PRO A 46 -13.17 11.23 -8.25
N MET A 47 -13.83 10.45 -9.12
CA MET A 47 -15.27 10.20 -9.08
C MET A 47 -15.52 8.69 -8.95
N PRO A 48 -15.75 8.18 -7.72
CA PRO A 48 -15.99 6.77 -7.49
C PRO A 48 -17.33 6.33 -8.08
N THR A 49 -17.43 5.04 -8.40
CA THR A 49 -18.61 4.43 -9.03
C THR A 49 -19.82 4.39 -8.11
N VAL A 50 -19.58 4.33 -6.80
CA VAL A 50 -20.59 4.16 -5.75
C VAL A 50 -20.46 5.33 -4.79
N ARG A 51 -21.56 5.78 -4.17
CA ARG A 51 -21.49 6.78 -3.08
C ARG A 51 -20.93 6.18 -1.79
N PHE A 52 -20.37 7.02 -0.92
CA PHE A 52 -19.79 6.54 0.33
C PHE A 52 -20.83 5.99 1.33
N PRO A 53 -21.78 6.76 1.88
CA PRO A 53 -22.76 6.24 2.83
C PRO A 53 -23.93 5.53 2.16
N GLU A 54 -24.66 4.74 2.96
CA GLU A 54 -25.99 4.24 2.57
C GLU A 54 -27.02 5.38 2.54
N PRO A 55 -28.08 5.26 1.71
CA PRO A 55 -29.08 6.30 1.58
C PRO A 55 -29.94 6.41 2.85
N THR A 56 -29.68 7.45 3.64
CA THR A 56 -30.51 7.86 4.78
C THR A 56 -31.53 8.92 4.32
N ASN A 57 -32.67 9.05 5.02
CA ASN A 57 -33.69 10.06 4.70
C ASN A 57 -33.13 11.50 4.63
N GLU A 58 -32.17 11.84 5.48
CA GLU A 58 -31.49 13.14 5.47
C GLU A 58 -30.65 13.35 4.20
N ILE A 59 -29.89 12.32 3.80
CA ILE A 59 -29.06 12.33 2.59
C ILE A 59 -29.96 12.45 1.35
N ASN A 60 -31.07 11.72 1.31
CA ASN A 60 -32.04 11.81 0.22
C ASN A 60 -32.65 13.21 0.12
N ASN A 61 -32.92 13.87 1.24
CA ASN A 61 -33.40 15.26 1.24
C ASN A 61 -32.31 16.22 0.72
N LEU A 62 -31.06 16.05 1.15
CA LEU A 62 -29.92 16.82 0.61
C LEU A 62 -29.74 16.63 -0.91
N HIS A 63 -29.97 15.44 -1.43
CA HIS A 63 -29.93 15.20 -2.88
C HIS A 63 -31.13 15.81 -3.62
N GLN A 64 -32.28 15.97 -2.96
CA GLN A 64 -33.40 16.71 -3.55
C GLN A 64 -33.09 18.21 -3.63
N THR A 65 -32.42 18.77 -2.62
CA THR A 65 -31.99 20.18 -2.63
C THR A 65 -30.84 20.42 -3.61
N GLU A 66 -29.96 19.43 -3.83
CA GLU A 66 -28.89 19.45 -4.85
C GLU A 66 -29.42 19.68 -6.27
N ARG A 67 -30.62 19.17 -6.60
CA ARG A 67 -31.24 19.36 -7.93
C ARG A 67 -31.66 20.81 -8.21
N GLY A 68 -31.72 21.65 -7.16
CA GLY A 68 -32.08 23.06 -7.25
C GLY A 68 -30.88 24.00 -7.50
N ASP A 69 -31.06 25.28 -7.18
CA ASP A 69 -30.01 26.30 -7.31
C ASP A 69 -29.03 26.27 -6.12
N TRP A 70 -27.76 25.98 -6.41
CA TRP A 70 -26.70 25.85 -5.41
C TRP A 70 -26.36 27.17 -4.70
N LYS A 71 -26.75 28.32 -5.26
CA LYS A 71 -26.54 29.63 -4.62
C LYS A 71 -27.39 29.80 -3.36
N LYS A 72 -28.50 29.06 -3.25
CA LYS A 72 -29.42 29.13 -2.10
C LYS A 72 -29.00 28.19 -0.96
N MET A 73 -28.02 27.32 -1.20
CA MET A 73 -27.57 26.32 -0.25
C MET A 73 -26.55 26.92 0.72
N SER A 74 -26.70 26.60 2.01
CA SER A 74 -25.74 27.00 3.03
C SER A 74 -24.38 26.35 2.80
N ILE A 75 -23.32 26.90 3.43
CA ILE A 75 -21.98 26.30 3.36
C ILE A 75 -21.97 24.92 4.02
N ASP A 76 -22.75 24.73 5.08
CA ASP A 76 -22.76 23.50 5.86
C ASP A 76 -23.52 22.38 5.14
N GLU A 77 -24.62 22.70 4.45
CA GLU A 77 -25.31 21.74 3.57
C GLU A 77 -24.41 21.28 2.43
N ARG A 78 -23.62 22.17 1.83
CA ARG A 78 -22.63 21.79 0.79
C ARG A 78 -21.55 20.87 1.34
N LYS A 79 -21.06 21.11 2.56
CA LYS A 79 -20.11 20.22 3.22
C LYS A 79 -20.74 18.87 3.56
N ALA A 80 -21.98 18.86 4.03
CA ALA A 80 -22.74 17.63 4.30
C ALA A 80 -22.93 16.81 3.02
N LEU A 81 -23.30 17.46 1.91
CA LEU A 81 -23.41 16.83 0.60
C LEU A 81 -22.08 16.24 0.12
N TYR A 82 -20.97 16.95 0.37
CA TYR A 82 -19.63 16.43 0.08
C TYR A 82 -19.33 15.16 0.87
N ARG A 83 -19.55 15.16 2.20
CA ARG A 83 -19.35 13.97 3.06
C ARG A 83 -20.35 12.85 2.76
N ALA A 84 -21.52 13.18 2.22
CA ALA A 84 -22.51 12.22 1.75
C ALA A 84 -22.12 11.58 0.41
N SER A 85 -21.16 12.14 -0.32
CA SER A 85 -20.66 11.58 -1.58
C SER A 85 -19.31 10.90 -1.40
N PHE A 86 -18.41 11.54 -0.64
CA PHE A 86 -17.02 11.13 -0.45
C PHE A 86 -16.68 10.92 1.03
N CYS A 87 -15.89 9.89 1.33
CA CYS A 87 -15.35 9.67 2.67
C CYS A 87 -14.23 10.66 2.99
N GLN A 88 -13.23 10.77 2.10
CA GLN A 88 -12.03 11.58 2.32
C GLN A 88 -11.91 12.76 1.33
N THR A 89 -11.30 13.84 1.80
CA THR A 89 -10.90 14.96 0.92
C THR A 89 -9.57 14.68 0.24
N PHE A 90 -9.26 15.36 -0.87
CA PHE A 90 -7.92 15.25 -1.51
C PHE A 90 -6.77 15.60 -0.55
N ALA A 91 -6.98 16.54 0.36
CA ALA A 91 -5.99 16.89 1.38
C ALA A 91 -5.79 15.74 2.38
N GLU A 92 -6.84 15.01 2.74
CA GLU A 92 -6.77 13.83 3.62
C GLU A 92 -6.09 12.65 2.90
N ILE A 93 -6.41 12.42 1.62
CA ILE A 93 -5.81 11.34 0.81
C ILE A 93 -4.31 11.57 0.60
N GLN A 94 -3.89 12.83 0.37
CA GLN A 94 -2.49 13.19 0.14
C GLN A 94 -1.72 13.48 1.43
N ALA A 95 -2.35 13.29 2.60
CA ALA A 95 -1.69 13.54 3.87
C ALA A 95 -0.43 12.66 3.99
N PRO A 96 0.75 13.24 4.28
CA PRO A 96 1.99 12.49 4.33
C PRO A 96 1.97 11.53 5.53
N THR A 97 1.81 10.24 5.27
CA THR A 97 1.90 9.22 6.32
C THR A 97 3.37 8.95 6.64
N CYS A 98 3.76 9.12 7.89
CA CYS A 98 5.14 8.94 8.36
C CYS A 98 5.52 7.45 8.52
N GLU A 99 4.95 6.57 7.72
CA GLU A 99 5.12 5.12 7.81
C GLU A 99 6.55 4.69 7.43
N PHE A 100 7.22 5.41 6.53
CA PHE A 100 8.61 5.11 6.16
C PHE A 100 9.54 5.13 7.38
N LYS A 101 9.32 6.03 8.35
CA LYS A 101 10.14 6.09 9.58
C LYS A 101 9.96 4.85 10.44
N LYS A 102 8.76 4.28 10.50
CA LYS A 102 8.50 3.02 11.21
C LYS A 102 9.22 1.86 10.54
N HIS A 103 9.10 1.73 9.22
CA HIS A 103 9.79 0.68 8.46
C HIS A 103 11.32 0.77 8.62
N PHE A 104 11.86 1.99 8.59
CA PHE A 104 13.29 2.22 8.79
C PHE A 104 13.75 1.82 10.21
N GLY A 105 12.96 2.14 11.25
CA GLY A 105 13.26 1.72 12.61
C GLY A 105 13.27 0.20 12.78
N VAL A 106 12.27 -0.48 12.22
CA VAL A 106 12.19 -1.96 12.24
C VAL A 106 13.35 -2.59 11.47
N PHE A 107 13.72 -2.03 10.31
CA PHE A 107 14.86 -2.50 9.52
C PHE A 107 16.17 -2.43 10.31
N LEU A 108 16.43 -1.33 11.03
CA LEU A 108 17.64 -1.20 11.86
C LEU A 108 17.64 -2.19 13.04
N LEU A 109 16.49 -2.50 13.63
CA LEU A 109 16.38 -3.52 14.67
C LEU A 109 16.79 -4.90 14.16
N PHE A 110 16.37 -5.27 12.95
CA PHE A 110 16.78 -6.54 12.34
C PHE A 110 18.28 -6.60 12.04
N ILE A 111 18.89 -5.48 11.60
CA ILE A 111 20.34 -5.40 11.40
C ILE A 111 21.08 -5.58 12.73
N ALA A 112 20.65 -4.88 13.78
CA ALA A 112 21.25 -5.01 15.11
C ALA A 112 21.15 -6.45 15.64
N MET A 113 20.00 -7.09 15.43
CA MET A 113 19.80 -8.50 15.80
C MET A 113 20.70 -9.44 15.00
N ALA A 114 20.89 -9.20 13.70
CA ALA A 114 21.79 -9.99 12.86
C ALA A 114 23.26 -9.89 13.35
N PHE A 115 23.72 -8.69 13.71
CA PHE A 115 25.04 -8.51 14.31
C PHE A 115 25.16 -9.23 15.65
N TRP A 116 24.11 -9.17 16.49
CA TRP A 116 24.09 -9.89 17.76
C TRP A 116 24.30 -11.40 17.55
N VAL A 117 23.54 -12.01 16.63
CA VAL A 117 23.70 -13.44 16.30
C VAL A 117 25.10 -13.74 15.78
N ALA A 118 25.66 -12.89 14.92
CA ALA A 118 27.00 -13.08 14.36
C ALA A 118 28.10 -13.10 15.45
N VAL A 119 27.97 -12.30 16.51
CA VAL A 119 28.91 -12.28 17.64
C VAL A 119 28.87 -13.59 18.45
N PHE A 120 27.69 -14.19 18.60
CA PHE A 120 27.52 -15.44 19.35
C PHE A 120 27.76 -16.70 18.50
N MET A 121 28.05 -16.57 17.21
CA MET A 121 28.50 -17.70 16.40
C MET A 121 29.98 -17.99 16.64
N ASN A 122 30.28 -19.18 17.17
CA ASN A 122 31.64 -19.65 17.34
C ASN A 122 32.33 -19.77 15.97
N LEU A 123 33.51 -19.17 15.81
CA LEU A 123 34.33 -19.35 14.61
C LEU A 123 34.85 -20.80 14.56
N PRO A 124 34.97 -21.42 13.36
CA PRO A 124 35.54 -22.74 13.25
C PRO A 124 37.03 -22.73 13.60
N ILE A 125 37.53 -23.86 14.10
CA ILE A 125 38.93 -24.04 14.56
C ILE A 125 39.99 -23.66 13.53
N THR A 126 39.64 -23.67 12.24
CA THR A 126 40.51 -23.27 11.14
C THR A 126 40.88 -21.78 11.16
N PHE A 127 40.13 -20.93 11.88
CA PHE A 127 40.44 -19.52 12.06
C PHE A 127 41.45 -19.24 13.18
N ASP A 128 41.93 -20.27 13.86
CA ASP A 128 43.04 -20.14 14.81
C ASP A 128 44.34 -19.72 14.08
N GLU A 129 45.21 -19.00 14.79
CA GLU A 129 46.44 -18.43 14.23
C GLU A 129 47.40 -19.51 13.70
N GLU A 130 47.49 -20.65 14.37
CA GLU A 130 48.34 -21.76 13.91
C GLU A 130 47.83 -22.35 12.60
N HIS A 131 46.51 -22.55 12.49
CA HIS A 131 45.87 -23.10 11.31
C HIS A 131 45.94 -22.13 10.13
N LYS A 132 45.77 -20.82 10.37
CA LYS A 132 45.98 -19.78 9.36
C LYS A 132 47.41 -19.78 8.83
N LYS A 133 48.41 -19.85 9.71
CA LYS A 133 49.82 -19.90 9.31
C LYS A 133 50.16 -21.16 8.54
N ALA A 134 49.64 -22.31 8.97
CA ALA A 134 49.83 -23.58 8.27
C ALA A 134 49.17 -23.58 6.87
N GLN A 135 47.97 -23.01 6.75
CA GLN A 135 47.31 -22.81 5.46
C GLN A 135 48.09 -21.83 4.57
N LEU A 136 48.55 -20.71 5.12
CA LEU A 136 49.35 -19.73 4.39
C LEU A 136 50.65 -20.34 3.86
N LYS A 137 51.34 -21.12 4.69
CA LYS A 137 52.55 -21.86 4.28
C LYS A 137 52.25 -22.82 3.12
N ARG A 138 51.18 -23.61 3.22
CA ARG A 138 50.74 -24.50 2.13
C ARG A 138 50.42 -23.74 0.84
N MET A 139 49.82 -22.56 0.92
CA MET A 139 49.55 -21.72 -0.26
C MET A 139 50.84 -21.20 -0.91
N ILE A 140 51.85 -20.86 -0.11
CA ILE A 140 53.16 -20.46 -0.62
C ILE A 140 53.86 -21.65 -1.29
N ASP A 141 53.81 -22.82 -0.65
CA ASP A 141 54.43 -24.06 -1.17
C ASP A 141 53.80 -24.53 -2.51
N LEU A 142 52.53 -24.21 -2.75
CA LEU A 142 51.78 -24.58 -3.97
C LEU A 142 51.94 -23.57 -5.12
N GLU A 143 52.82 -22.57 -4.96
CA GLU A 143 52.95 -21.41 -5.84
C GLU A 143 51.61 -20.64 -5.99
N PRO A 144 51.41 -19.54 -5.26
CA PRO A 144 50.20 -18.75 -5.39
C PRO A 144 50.14 -18.09 -6.77
N SER A 145 48.93 -17.75 -7.22
CA SER A 145 48.73 -17.06 -8.50
C SER A 145 49.51 -15.74 -8.57
N ASP A 146 49.92 -15.35 -9.77
CA ASP A 146 50.81 -14.20 -10.04
C ASP A 146 50.41 -12.88 -9.35
N TRP A 147 49.11 -12.57 -9.27
CA TRP A 147 48.63 -11.35 -8.59
C TRP A 147 48.77 -11.42 -7.07
N VAL A 148 48.69 -12.62 -6.49
CA VAL A 148 48.87 -12.86 -5.06
C VAL A 148 50.36 -12.78 -4.69
N SER A 149 51.25 -13.33 -5.52
CA SER A 149 52.71 -13.23 -5.29
C SER A 149 53.21 -11.79 -5.38
N LEU A 150 52.67 -10.98 -6.31
CA LEU A 150 52.97 -9.54 -6.39
C LEU A 150 52.54 -8.79 -5.13
N GLN A 151 51.36 -9.10 -4.60
CA GLN A 151 50.86 -8.46 -3.37
C GLN A 151 51.65 -8.87 -2.12
N MET A 152 52.19 -10.10 -2.11
CA MET A 152 53.06 -10.59 -1.03
C MET A 152 54.55 -10.23 -1.20
N GLY A 153 54.94 -9.60 -2.31
CA GLY A 153 56.32 -9.20 -2.57
C GLY A 153 57.29 -10.38 -2.80
N LEU A 154 56.78 -11.54 -3.19
CA LEU A 154 57.59 -12.73 -3.49
C LEU A 154 58.11 -12.64 -4.93
N SER A 155 59.44 -12.61 -5.10
CA SER A 155 60.08 -12.82 -6.42
C SER A 155 59.92 -14.29 -6.80
N LYS A 156 59.47 -14.56 -8.02
CA LYS A 156 59.65 -15.88 -8.65
C LYS A 156 61.15 -16.15 -8.87
#